data_AF-A0A9W9BP48-F1
#
_entry.id   AF-A0A9W9BP48-F1
#
_cell.length_a   1.000
_cell.length_b   1.000
_cell.length_c   1.000
_cell.angle_alpha   90.00
_cell.angle_beta   90.00
_cell.angle_gamma   90.00
#
_symmetry.space_group_name_H-M   'P 1'
#
loop_
_entity.id
_entity.type
_entity.pdbx_description
1 polymer ?
#
loop_
_entity_poly.entity_id
_entity_poly.type
_entity_poly.pdbx_seq_one_letter_code
_entity_poly.pdbx_strand_id
1 'polypeptide(L)'
;MFKSKGCIDLAAIGRRYATNLRSRSRFAAQPLGREFRSGYRAGSGTRKAFPNLARPYLPILLSAVAAGATGWFIGERSQPVADSQILYATRAEMERAVDEIATILGKDNVSTDDEILKAHGYSEWSSINLDRLPVAVVYPSSTEDVSKIAKPVNMKQVPYSGGSSVEGHFSAPFGGISVDFCKMNQVLEFHKEE
;
A
#
# COMPACT_ATOMS: atom_id res chain seq x y z
N MET A 1 -24.31 24.05 29.25
CA MET A 1 -24.05 24.79 27.99
C MET A 1 -23.03 23.98 27.17
N PHE A 2 -23.51 22.92 26.50
CA PHE A 2 -22.71 22.01 25.69
C PHE A 2 -22.58 22.59 24.27
N LYS A 3 -21.37 22.98 23.86
CA LYS A 3 -21.10 23.43 22.49
C LYS A 3 -20.53 22.25 21.70
N SER A 4 -21.14 22.01 20.54
CA SER A 4 -20.96 20.89 19.63
C SER A 4 -19.51 20.65 19.21
N LYS A 5 -19.06 19.39 19.31
CA LYS A 5 -17.84 18.89 18.69
C LYS A 5 -17.98 18.94 17.17
N GLY A 6 -17.06 19.62 16.49
CA GLY A 6 -16.93 19.59 15.05
C GLY A 6 -16.60 18.17 14.58
N CYS A 7 -17.43 17.63 13.70
CA CYS A 7 -17.19 16.37 13.02
C CYS A 7 -16.03 16.61 12.02
N ILE A 8 -14.89 15.97 12.25
CA ILE A 8 -13.76 15.99 11.31
C ILE A 8 -14.14 15.07 10.16
N ASP A 9 -14.39 15.64 8.98
CA ASP A 9 -14.71 14.90 7.76
C ASP A 9 -13.44 14.19 7.24
N LEU A 10 -13.27 12.94 7.68
CA LEU A 10 -12.19 12.04 7.28
C LEU A 10 -12.14 11.80 5.76
N ALA A 11 -13.25 12.01 5.02
CA ALA A 11 -13.26 11.86 3.56
C ALA A 11 -12.65 13.07 2.83
N ALA A 12 -12.53 14.22 3.49
CA ALA A 12 -11.88 15.40 2.91
C ALA A 12 -10.33 15.28 2.87
N ILE A 13 -9.75 14.46 3.74
CA ILE A 13 -8.29 14.28 3.88
C ILE A 13 -7.72 13.54 2.67
N GLY A 14 -8.37 12.47 2.22
CA GLY A 14 -7.92 11.69 1.04
C GLY A 14 -7.99 12.45 -0.29
N ARG A 15 -8.85 13.47 -0.40
CA ARG A 15 -9.03 14.24 -1.64
C ARG A 15 -7.93 15.28 -1.90
N ARG A 16 -7.18 15.71 -0.87
CA ARG A 16 -6.17 16.78 -1.01
C ARG A 16 -4.83 16.33 -1.59
N TYR A 17 -4.51 15.04 -1.55
CA TYR A 17 -3.24 14.51 -2.07
C TYR A 17 -3.29 14.14 -3.57
N ALA A 18 -4.47 14.10 -4.19
CA ALA A 18 -4.64 13.66 -5.57
C ALA A 18 -4.41 14.75 -6.65
N THR A 19 -4.26 16.03 -6.27
CA THR A 19 -4.37 17.15 -7.22
C THR A 19 -3.07 17.55 -7.93
N ASN A 20 -1.90 17.03 -7.54
CA ASN A 20 -0.61 17.54 -8.06
C ASN A 20 0.14 16.65 -9.08
N LEU A 21 -0.51 15.63 -9.65
CA LEU A 21 0.13 14.67 -10.57
C LEU A 21 -0.16 14.90 -12.07
N ARG A 22 -0.71 16.06 -12.45
CA ARG A 22 -1.24 16.29 -13.81
C ARG A 22 -0.28 16.91 -14.84
N SER A 23 1.03 16.97 -14.61
CA SER A 23 1.93 17.73 -15.48
C SER A 23 3.25 17.06 -15.87
N ARG A 24 3.26 15.76 -16.22
CA ARG A 24 4.42 15.15 -16.90
C ARG A 24 4.06 13.89 -17.70
N SER A 25 3.30 14.09 -18.78
CA SER A 25 3.24 13.14 -19.89
C SER A 25 4.30 13.52 -20.93
N ARG A 26 5.18 12.56 -21.26
CA ARG A 26 5.78 12.30 -22.59
C ARG A 26 6.95 11.33 -22.44
N PHE A 27 6.65 10.03 -22.53
CA PHE A 27 7.62 9.06 -23.06
C PHE A 27 6.86 8.11 -23.99
N ALA A 28 7.28 8.14 -25.26
CA ALA A 28 6.70 7.40 -26.36
C ALA A 28 7.11 5.92 -26.27
N ALA A 29 6.13 5.02 -26.37
CA ALA A 29 6.37 3.60 -26.53
C ALA A 29 6.73 3.29 -27.99
N GLN A 30 7.87 2.63 -28.22
CA GLN A 30 8.26 2.09 -29.51
C GLN A 30 7.53 0.75 -29.75
N PRO A 31 7.01 0.46 -30.96
CA PRO A 31 6.40 -0.82 -31.26
C PRO A 31 7.48 -1.83 -31.70
N LEU A 32 7.70 -2.86 -30.88
CA LEU A 32 8.48 -4.04 -31.29
C LEU A 32 7.54 -5.03 -31.99
N GLY A 33 7.53 -4.96 -33.33
CA GLY A 33 6.86 -5.92 -34.18
C GLY A 33 7.51 -7.31 -34.08
N ARG A 34 6.68 -8.34 -33.87
CA ARG A 34 7.00 -9.72 -34.22
C ARG A 34 5.85 -10.29 -35.04
N GLU A 35 6.06 -10.32 -36.35
CA GLU A 35 5.22 -11.05 -37.29
C GLU A 35 5.30 -12.55 -37.00
N PHE A 36 4.20 -13.14 -36.53
CA PHE A 36 4.02 -14.58 -36.57
C PHE A 36 3.31 -14.95 -37.87
N ARG A 37 4.10 -15.41 -38.85
CA ARG A 37 3.63 -15.96 -40.12
C ARG A 37 2.88 -17.27 -39.87
N SER A 38 1.54 -17.23 -39.90
CA SER A 38 0.70 -18.43 -39.92
C SER A 38 0.60 -18.96 -41.36
N GLY A 39 1.35 -20.02 -41.66
CA GLY A 39 1.25 -20.74 -42.93
C GLY A 39 0.19 -21.82 -42.86
N TYR A 40 -1.07 -21.48 -43.17
CA TYR A 40 -2.10 -22.48 -43.48
C TYR A 40 -2.42 -22.44 -44.98
N ARG A 41 -1.90 -23.44 -45.70
CA ARG A 41 -2.16 -23.69 -47.13
C ARG A 41 -3.44 -24.51 -47.24
N ALA A 42 -4.55 -23.89 -47.65
CA ALA A 42 -5.81 -24.58 -47.89
C ALA A 42 -5.72 -25.43 -49.16
N GLY A 43 -5.64 -26.76 -49.00
CA GLY A 43 -5.79 -27.72 -50.09
C GLY A 43 -7.28 -27.97 -50.38
N SER A 44 -7.67 -27.77 -51.64
CA SER A 44 -9.01 -28.06 -52.16
C SER A 44 -9.19 -29.57 -52.35
N GLY A 45 -9.78 -30.23 -51.35
CA GLY A 45 -10.18 -31.64 -51.36
C GLY A 45 -11.69 -31.79 -51.27
N THR A 46 -12.24 -32.65 -52.12
CA THR A 46 -13.66 -32.92 -52.33
C THR A 46 -14.43 -33.28 -51.05
N ARG A 47 -15.60 -32.67 -50.87
CA ARG A 47 -16.51 -32.89 -49.73
C ARG A 47 -17.03 -34.32 -49.74
N LYS A 48 -16.50 -35.19 -48.88
CA LYS A 48 -17.21 -36.39 -48.44
C LYS A 48 -18.07 -36.00 -47.24
N ALA A 49 -19.38 -36.18 -47.38
CA ALA A 49 -20.37 -35.92 -46.34
C ALA A 49 -20.17 -36.91 -45.18
N PHE A 50 -19.65 -36.43 -44.06
CA PHE A 50 -19.67 -37.17 -42.80
C PHE A 50 -21.06 -36.96 -42.14
N PRO A 51 -21.75 -38.02 -41.71
CA PRO A 51 -23.08 -37.89 -41.14
C PRO A 51 -23.02 -37.18 -39.78
N ASN A 52 -23.92 -36.21 -39.62
CA ASN A 52 -24.45 -35.54 -38.40
C ASN A 52 -23.94 -35.95 -37.00
N LEU A 53 -22.64 -35.93 -36.73
CA LEU A 53 -22.08 -36.05 -35.37
C LEU A 53 -22.00 -34.71 -34.63
N ALA A 54 -22.36 -33.61 -35.29
CA ALA A 54 -22.17 -32.24 -34.79
C ALA A 54 -23.34 -31.70 -33.94
N ARG A 55 -24.46 -32.42 -33.81
CA ARG A 55 -25.68 -31.91 -33.13
C ARG A 55 -25.71 -32.09 -31.59
N PRO A 56 -25.27 -33.21 -30.99
CA PRO A 56 -25.36 -33.37 -29.53
C PRO A 56 -24.24 -32.68 -28.74
N TYR A 57 -23.10 -32.34 -29.38
CA TYR A 57 -21.95 -31.71 -28.71
C TYR A 57 -21.87 -30.18 -28.89
N LEU A 58 -22.71 -29.61 -29.76
CA LEU A 58 -22.82 -28.16 -29.96
C LEU A 58 -23.10 -27.36 -28.66
N PRO A 59 -24.01 -27.80 -27.75
CA PRO A 59 -24.22 -27.06 -26.50
C PRO A 59 -23.01 -27.08 -25.57
N ILE A 60 -22.19 -28.14 -25.61
CA ILE A 60 -20.98 -28.28 -24.78
C ILE A 60 -19.86 -27.36 -25.29
N LEU A 61 -19.71 -27.25 -26.60
CA LEU A 61 -18.74 -26.33 -27.20
C LEU A 61 -19.13 -24.86 -26.95
N LEU A 62 -20.43 -24.53 -27.03
CA LEU A 62 -20.92 -23.18 -26.76
C LEU A 62 -20.72 -22.79 -25.28
N SER A 63 -20.97 -23.69 -24.33
CA SER A 63 -20.78 -23.40 -22.90
C SER A 63 -19.29 -23.21 -22.55
N ALA A 64 -18.39 -23.99 -23.14
CA ALA A 64 -16.95 -23.83 -22.94
C ALA A 64 -16.42 -22.48 -23.48
N VAL A 65 -16.87 -22.05 -24.66
CA VAL A 65 -16.51 -20.74 -25.23
C VAL A 65 -17.09 -19.60 -24.38
N ALA A 66 -18.33 -19.72 -23.90
CA ALA A 66 -18.95 -18.72 -23.05
C ALA A 66 -18.21 -18.56 -21.72
N ALA A 67 -17.84 -19.67 -21.06
CA ALA A 67 -17.08 -19.65 -19.81
C ALA A 67 -15.65 -19.09 -20.01
N GLY A 68 -15.00 -19.42 -21.12
CA GLY A 68 -13.70 -18.85 -21.48
C GLY A 68 -13.79 -17.35 -21.74
N ALA A 69 -14.81 -16.90 -22.47
CA ALA A 69 -15.01 -15.48 -22.80
C ALA A 69 -15.35 -14.65 -21.55
N THR A 70 -16.19 -15.15 -20.65
CA THR A 70 -16.48 -14.48 -19.37
C THR A 70 -15.26 -14.46 -18.47
N GLY A 71 -14.51 -15.55 -18.38
CA GLY A 71 -13.24 -15.60 -17.65
C GLY A 71 -12.21 -14.59 -18.17
N TRP A 72 -12.07 -14.47 -19.49
CA TRP A 72 -11.18 -13.50 -20.13
C TRP A 72 -11.65 -12.05 -19.91
N PHE A 73 -12.95 -11.76 -20.10
CA PHE A 73 -13.52 -10.44 -19.84
C PHE A 73 -13.39 -9.99 -18.38
N ILE A 74 -13.52 -10.92 -17.42
CA ILE A 74 -13.34 -10.65 -16.00
C ILE A 74 -11.85 -10.46 -15.69
N GLY A 75 -10.97 -11.29 -16.27
CA GLY A 75 -9.52 -11.20 -16.08
C GLY A 75 -8.92 -9.89 -16.59
N GLU A 76 -9.36 -9.41 -17.75
CA GLU A 76 -8.84 -8.19 -18.39
C GLU A 76 -9.35 -6.90 -17.71
N ARG A 77 -10.36 -7.00 -16.84
CA ARG A 77 -10.76 -5.91 -15.93
C ARG A 77 -9.85 -5.74 -14.73
N SER A 78 -8.87 -6.63 -14.54
CA SER A 78 -7.79 -6.39 -13.61
C SER A 78 -6.98 -5.22 -14.14
N GLN A 79 -7.34 -4.01 -13.70
CA GLN A 79 -6.55 -2.81 -13.94
C GLN A 79 -5.11 -3.17 -13.56
N PRO A 80 -4.11 -2.99 -14.44
CA PRO A 80 -2.73 -3.03 -13.98
C PRO A 80 -2.67 -2.01 -12.86
N VAL A 81 -2.34 -2.46 -11.64
CA VAL A 81 -2.04 -1.53 -10.55
C VAL A 81 -0.91 -0.69 -11.10
N ALA A 82 -1.24 0.55 -11.48
CA ALA A 82 -0.27 1.44 -12.08
C ALA A 82 0.93 1.45 -11.15
N ASP A 83 2.12 1.26 -11.71
CA ASP A 83 3.39 1.32 -10.99
C ASP A 83 3.59 2.77 -10.52
N SER A 84 2.81 3.15 -9.51
CA SER A 84 2.80 4.48 -8.94
C SER A 84 4.06 4.56 -8.12
N GLN A 85 5.04 5.31 -8.62
CA GLN A 85 6.24 5.62 -7.86
C GLN A 85 5.79 6.18 -6.51
N ILE A 86 6.07 5.43 -5.43
CA ILE A 86 5.71 5.84 -4.07
C ILE A 86 6.58 7.04 -3.72
N LEU A 87 6.06 8.24 -3.99
CA LEU A 87 6.68 9.49 -3.60
C LEU A 87 6.23 9.79 -2.17
N TYR A 88 7.17 9.73 -1.23
CA TYR A 88 6.91 10.13 0.15
C TYR A 88 6.69 11.64 0.25
N ALA A 89 5.90 12.03 1.24
CA ALA A 89 5.64 13.41 1.59
C ALA A 89 6.95 14.19 1.84
N THR A 90 6.93 15.47 1.48
CA THR A 90 8.00 16.40 1.85
C THR A 90 8.01 16.63 3.36
N ARG A 91 9.12 17.15 3.91
CA ARG A 91 9.23 17.43 5.36
C ARG A 91 8.08 18.30 5.89
N ALA A 92 7.74 19.37 5.17
CA ALA A 92 6.66 20.28 5.57
C ALA A 92 5.25 19.65 5.48
N GLU A 93 5.07 18.61 4.65
CA GLU A 93 3.84 17.82 4.62
C GLU A 93 3.83 16.79 5.75
N MET A 94 4.98 16.21 6.09
CA MET A 94 5.12 15.32 7.25
C MET A 94 4.81 16.04 8.55
N GLU A 95 5.35 17.24 8.77
CA GLU A 95 5.08 18.05 9.96
C GLU A 95 3.58 18.36 10.10
N ARG A 96 2.90 18.71 9.01
CA ARG A 96 1.43 18.89 9.01
C ARG A 96 0.67 17.62 9.37
N ALA A 97 1.11 16.48 8.85
CA ALA A 97 0.48 15.21 9.20
C ALA A 97 0.75 14.79 10.66
N VAL A 98 1.89 15.17 11.24
CA VAL A 98 2.16 14.98 12.67
C VAL A 98 1.17 15.79 13.52
N ASP A 99 0.85 17.03 13.14
CA ASP A 99 -0.17 17.83 13.82
C ASP A 99 -1.57 17.19 13.74
N GLU A 100 -1.91 16.59 12.59
CA GLU A 100 -3.15 15.83 12.43
C GLU A 100 -3.18 14.59 13.34
N ILE A 101 -2.08 13.84 13.41
CA ILE A 101 -1.94 12.68 14.31
C ILE A 101 -2.08 13.12 15.77
N ALA A 102 -1.44 14.21 16.16
CA ALA A 102 -1.56 14.78 17.50
C ALA A 102 -3.00 15.19 17.83
N THR A 103 -3.77 15.63 16.84
CA THR A 103 -5.20 15.92 17.00
C THR A 103 -6.04 14.64 17.21
N ILE A 104 -5.65 13.53 16.58
CA ILE A 104 -6.38 12.25 16.65
C ILE A 104 -6.05 11.50 17.95
N LEU A 105 -4.78 11.41 18.32
CA LEU A 105 -4.31 10.62 19.47
C LEU A 105 -4.18 11.44 20.75
N GLY A 106 -4.15 12.77 20.65
CA GLY A 106 -3.80 13.66 21.74
C GLY A 106 -2.31 14.04 21.71
N LYS A 107 -2.02 15.27 22.12
CA LYS A 107 -0.67 15.85 22.08
C LYS A 107 0.32 15.08 22.96
N ASP A 108 -0.15 14.47 24.06
CA ASP A 108 0.68 13.69 24.98
C ASP A 108 1.15 12.34 24.39
N ASN A 109 0.57 11.92 23.26
CA ASN A 109 0.91 10.69 22.55
C ASN A 109 1.81 10.94 21.33
N VAL A 110 2.29 12.17 21.14
CA VAL A 110 3.19 12.54 20.04
C VAL A 110 4.33 13.39 20.59
N SER A 111 5.58 12.97 20.37
CA SER A 111 6.76 13.76 20.72
C SER A 111 7.56 14.13 19.47
N THR A 112 8.03 15.37 19.45
CA THR A 112 8.94 15.92 18.44
C THR A 112 10.24 16.41 19.08
N ASP A 113 10.55 15.94 20.29
CA ASP A 113 11.72 16.38 21.04
C ASP A 113 12.98 15.72 20.47
N ASP A 114 14.03 16.51 20.22
CA ASP A 114 15.25 16.05 19.54
C ASP A 114 15.90 14.84 20.22
N GLU A 115 15.89 14.80 21.56
CA GLU A 115 16.42 13.66 22.33
C GLU A 115 15.62 12.37 22.09
N ILE A 116 14.29 12.49 22.04
CA ILE A 116 13.39 11.36 21.79
C ILE A 116 13.52 10.89 20.34
N LEU A 117 13.58 11.81 19.37
CA LEU A 117 13.81 11.50 17.97
C LEU A 117 15.14 10.75 17.78
N LYS A 118 16.20 11.18 18.48
CA LYS A 118 17.51 10.52 18.44
C LYS A 118 17.44 9.11 19.03
N ALA A 119 16.81 8.93 20.19
CA ALA A 119 16.65 7.61 20.81
C ALA A 119 15.88 6.60 19.92
N HIS A 120 15.01 7.10 19.03
CA HIS A 120 14.18 6.30 18.13
C HIS A 120 14.71 6.21 16.69
N GLY A 121 15.89 6.77 16.41
CA GLY A 121 16.52 6.73 15.09
C GLY A 121 18.03 6.42 15.10
N TYR A 122 18.64 6.34 16.28
CA TYR A 122 20.06 6.11 16.48
C TYR A 122 20.32 5.11 17.62
N SER A 123 21.30 4.24 17.45
CA SER A 123 21.82 3.38 18.53
C SER A 123 23.33 3.29 18.48
N GLU A 124 23.97 3.48 19.63
CA GLU A 124 25.42 3.31 19.81
C GLU A 124 25.89 1.87 19.54
N TRP A 125 24.97 0.91 19.66
CA TRP A 125 25.23 -0.50 19.41
C TRP A 125 25.06 -0.90 17.95
N SER A 126 24.49 -0.02 17.11
CA SER A 126 24.33 -0.28 15.68
C SER A 126 25.59 0.10 14.91
N SER A 127 26.06 -0.80 14.05
CA SER A 127 27.13 -0.49 13.08
C SER A 127 26.62 0.34 11.90
N ILE A 128 25.29 0.41 11.73
CA ILE A 128 24.62 1.13 10.67
C ILE A 128 23.72 2.19 11.32
N ASN A 129 24.23 3.42 11.41
CA ASN A 129 23.46 4.57 11.87
C ASN A 129 23.26 5.55 10.70
N LEU A 130 22.06 6.12 10.63
CA LEU A 130 21.70 7.10 9.62
C LEU A 130 21.67 8.49 10.24
N ASP A 131 22.12 9.49 9.48
CA ASP A 131 22.09 10.89 9.94
C ASP A 131 20.67 11.45 10.05
N ARG A 132 19.70 10.82 9.35
CA ARG A 132 18.30 11.24 9.37
C ARG A 132 17.53 10.52 10.48
N LEU A 133 16.84 11.35 11.27
CA LEU A 133 15.94 10.94 12.34
C LEU A 133 14.47 10.97 11.86
N PRO A 134 13.56 10.27 12.57
CA PRO A 134 12.13 10.45 12.38
C PRO A 134 11.71 11.91 12.64
N VAL A 135 10.60 12.34 12.05
CA VAL A 135 10.01 13.69 12.24
C VAL A 135 9.26 13.77 13.57
N ALA A 136 8.63 12.67 13.99
CA ALA A 136 7.96 12.54 15.28
C ALA A 136 7.97 11.10 15.75
N VAL A 137 7.85 10.91 17.07
CA VAL A 137 7.54 9.62 17.70
C VAL A 137 6.09 9.62 18.16
N VAL A 138 5.37 8.55 17.84
CA VAL A 138 3.95 8.39 18.14
C VAL A 138 3.76 7.18 19.04
N TYR A 139 2.97 7.35 20.10
CA TYR A 139 2.75 6.35 21.15
C TYR A 139 1.28 5.88 21.15
N PRO A 140 0.88 4.96 20.25
CA PRO A 140 -0.46 4.38 20.27
C PRO A 140 -0.70 3.59 21.56
N SER A 141 -1.93 3.62 22.08
CA SER A 141 -2.32 2.84 23.26
C SER A 141 -3.26 1.67 22.92
N SER A 142 -3.77 1.60 21.69
CA SER A 142 -4.68 0.54 21.24
C SER A 142 -4.53 0.24 19.74
N THR A 143 -5.05 -0.90 19.31
CA THR A 143 -5.07 -1.30 17.90
C THR A 143 -5.92 -0.34 17.05
N GLU A 144 -6.96 0.26 17.63
CA GLU A 144 -7.77 1.29 16.96
C GLU A 144 -6.95 2.53 16.66
N ASP A 145 -6.06 2.93 17.57
CA ASP A 145 -5.17 4.07 17.37
C ASP A 145 -4.18 3.81 16.25
N VAL A 146 -3.60 2.61 16.19
CA VAL A 146 -2.74 2.16 15.09
C VAL A 146 -3.49 2.20 13.75
N SER A 147 -4.74 1.74 13.72
CA SER A 147 -5.62 1.82 12.54
C SER A 147 -5.89 3.26 12.08
N LYS A 148 -6.01 4.21 13.01
CA LYS A 148 -6.23 5.63 12.66
C LYS A 148 -4.97 6.25 12.05
N ILE A 149 -3.79 5.99 12.61
CA ILE A 149 -2.52 6.55 12.09
C ILE A 149 -2.11 5.92 10.74
N ALA A 150 -2.51 4.68 10.47
CA ALA A 150 -2.16 3.98 9.23
C ALA A 150 -2.89 4.48 7.98
N LYS A 151 -4.03 5.18 8.12
CA LYS A 151 -4.98 5.39 7.00
C LYS A 151 -4.61 6.49 5.99
N PRO A 152 -4.22 7.72 6.39
CA PRO A 152 -4.14 8.80 5.40
C PRO A 152 -2.74 9.36 5.14
N VAL A 153 -1.69 8.83 5.79
CA VAL A 153 -0.40 9.51 5.79
C VAL A 153 0.52 8.95 4.71
N ASN A 154 0.85 9.77 3.71
CA ASN A 154 1.82 9.42 2.68
C ASN A 154 3.28 9.56 3.17
N MET A 155 3.58 9.02 4.35
CA MET A 155 4.91 9.01 4.95
C MET A 155 5.26 7.61 5.48
N LYS A 156 6.56 7.30 5.62
CA LYS A 156 6.98 6.03 6.22
C LYS A 156 6.58 5.99 7.70
N GLN A 157 6.10 4.83 8.11
CA GLN A 157 5.88 4.52 9.52
C GLN A 157 6.89 3.43 9.87
N VAL A 158 7.74 3.71 10.85
CA VAL A 158 8.78 2.78 11.30
C VAL A 158 8.37 2.25 12.67
N PRO A 159 8.08 0.95 12.82
CA PRO A 159 7.71 0.40 14.11
C PRO A 159 8.91 0.41 15.06
N TYR A 160 8.66 0.78 16.31
CA TYR A 160 9.65 0.84 17.38
C TYR A 160 9.12 0.16 18.64
N SER A 161 10.04 -0.42 19.41
CA SER A 161 9.74 -1.04 20.71
C SER A 161 10.97 -0.90 21.61
N GLY A 162 11.75 -1.95 21.88
CA GLY A 162 12.90 -1.86 22.77
C GLY A 162 14.19 -1.27 22.17
N GLY A 163 14.24 -0.95 20.87
CA GLY A 163 15.42 -0.35 20.22
C GLY A 163 16.71 -1.20 20.22
N SER A 164 16.64 -2.49 20.58
CA SER A 164 17.81 -3.37 20.74
C SER A 164 18.40 -3.91 19.43
N SER A 165 17.88 -3.48 18.27
CA SER A 165 18.38 -3.94 16.98
C SER A 165 19.77 -3.36 16.68
N VAL A 166 20.73 -4.23 16.38
CA VAL A 166 22.11 -3.88 16.00
C VAL A 166 22.25 -3.54 14.50
N GLU A 167 21.24 -3.90 13.71
CA GLU A 167 21.25 -3.68 12.24
C GLU A 167 20.50 -2.39 11.84
N GLY A 168 19.99 -1.62 12.81
CA GLY A 168 19.34 -0.34 12.53
C GLY A 168 17.97 -0.45 11.86
N HIS A 169 17.21 -1.52 12.09
CA HIS A 169 15.87 -1.74 11.50
C HIS A 169 14.85 -0.64 11.82
N PHE A 170 15.05 0.07 12.92
CA PHE A 170 14.18 1.16 13.35
C PHE A 170 14.65 2.54 12.86
N SER A 171 15.74 2.60 12.09
CA SER A 171 16.23 3.85 11.51
C SER A 171 15.27 4.37 10.43
N ALA A 172 15.14 5.70 10.33
CA ALA A 172 14.21 6.37 9.43
C ALA A 172 14.94 7.11 8.27
N PRO A 173 15.47 6.40 7.26
CA PRO A 173 16.27 7.01 6.17
C PRO A 173 15.55 8.12 5.41
N PHE A 174 14.23 8.03 5.31
CA PHE A 174 13.39 8.98 4.58
C PHE A 174 12.64 9.93 5.52
N GLY A 175 12.96 9.91 6.82
CA GLY A 175 12.12 10.53 7.86
C GLY A 175 10.83 9.73 8.05
N GLY A 176 9.72 10.44 8.28
CA GLY A 176 8.43 9.85 8.61
C GLY A 176 8.19 9.83 10.12
N ILE A 177 7.41 8.88 10.59
CA ILE A 177 7.10 8.71 12.01
C ILE A 177 7.67 7.41 12.55
N SER A 178 8.21 7.46 13.76
CA SER A 178 8.49 6.26 14.54
C SER A 178 7.27 5.94 15.40
N VAL A 179 6.77 4.71 15.32
CA VAL A 179 5.57 4.27 16.06
C VAL A 179 6.04 3.38 17.20
N ASP A 180 6.06 3.93 18.41
CA ASP A 180 6.52 3.21 19.60
C ASP A 180 5.35 2.53 20.32
N PHE A 181 5.42 1.20 20.37
CA PHE A 181 4.45 0.34 21.02
C PHE A 181 4.65 0.19 22.54
N CYS A 182 5.51 0.98 23.18
CA CYS A 182 5.77 0.88 24.62
C CYS A 182 4.51 0.99 25.51
N LYS A 183 3.46 1.67 25.06
CA LYS A 183 2.16 1.77 25.76
C LYS A 183 1.25 0.56 25.54
N MET A 184 1.55 -0.31 24.58
CA MET A 184 0.80 -1.54 24.25
C MET A 184 1.49 -2.78 24.87
N ASN A 185 1.72 -2.76 26.19
CA ASN A 185 2.54 -3.74 26.91
C ASN A 185 1.74 -4.74 27.78
N GLN A 186 0.44 -4.89 27.52
CA GLN A 186 -0.44 -5.75 28.32
C GLN A 186 -0.33 -7.23 27.90
N VAL A 187 -0.23 -8.14 28.88
CA VAL A 187 -0.37 -9.59 28.65
C VAL A 187 -1.85 -9.92 28.59
N LEU A 188 -2.34 -10.35 27.41
CA LEU A 188 -3.76 -10.62 27.18
C LEU A 188 -4.20 -11.98 27.71
N GLU A 189 -3.40 -13.02 27.47
CA GLU A 189 -3.70 -14.40 27.87
C GLU A 189 -2.40 -15.16 28.15
N PHE A 190 -2.44 -16.08 29.11
CA PHE A 190 -1.31 -16.93 29.45
C PHE A 190 -1.75 -18.39 29.45
N HIS A 191 -1.28 -19.15 28.47
CA HIS A 191 -1.57 -20.58 28.33
C HIS A 191 -0.43 -21.39 28.96
N LYS A 192 -0.66 -21.94 30.16
CA LYS A 192 0.35 -22.69 30.93
C LYS A 192 0.48 -24.15 30.50
N GLU A 193 -0.55 -24.69 29.84
CA GLU A 193 -0.69 -26.10 29.50
C GLU A 193 -0.76 -26.26 27.98
N GLU A 194 0.41 -26.36 27.35
CA GLU A 194 0.65 -26.99 26.04
C GLU A 194 1.85 -27.93 26.17
#